data_AF-A0A951CFF1-F1
#
_entry.id   AF-A0A951CFF1-F1
#
_cell.length_a   1.000
_cell.length_b   1.000
_cell.length_c   1.000
_cell.angle_alpha   90.00
_cell.angle_beta   90.00
_cell.angle_gamma   90.00
#
_symmetry.space_group_name_H-M   'P 1'
#
loop_
_entity.id
_entity.type
_entity.pdbx_description
1 polymer ?
#
loop_
_entity_poly.entity_id
_entity_poly.type
_entity_poly.pdbx_seq_one_letter_code
_entity_poly.pdbx_strand_id
1 'polypeptide(L)'
;MPDPRLIQHLRDARRMLVFTGAGVSTASGIPDFRGPGGVWSRRTPVYYDDFMRSEEARIEHWDYKLEGWAAFRAAKPNPIHEAIVDLEQAGKVSAVVTQNIDG
;
A
#
# COMPACT_ATOMS: atom_id res chain seq x y z
N MET A 1 -19.21 10.08 -13.06
CA MET A 1 -19.42 8.81 -13.77
C MET A 1 -18.07 8.26 -14.19
N PRO A 2 -17.78 6.95 -14.00
CA PRO A 2 -16.52 6.37 -14.44
C PRO A 2 -16.35 6.48 -15.97
N ASP A 3 -15.11 6.61 -16.44
CA ASP A 3 -14.79 6.69 -17.88
C ASP A 3 -15.29 5.42 -18.60
N PRO A 4 -16.20 5.52 -19.59
CA PRO A 4 -16.72 4.36 -20.31
C PRO A 4 -15.62 3.50 -20.94
N ARG A 5 -14.49 4.09 -21.33
CA ARG A 5 -13.35 3.36 -21.90
C ARG A 5 -12.70 2.45 -20.87
N LEU A 6 -12.55 2.94 -19.63
CA LEU A 6 -12.00 2.13 -18.53
C LEU A 6 -12.91 0.92 -18.25
N ILE A 7 -14.22 1.14 -18.20
CA ILE A 7 -15.20 0.06 -17.98
C ILE A 7 -15.06 -1.00 -19.08
N GLN A 8 -14.95 -0.57 -20.34
CA GLN A 8 -14.81 -1.49 -21.46
C GLN A 8 -13.50 -2.30 -21.38
N HIS A 9 -12.37 -1.66 -21.05
CA HIS A 9 -11.10 -2.36 -20.85
C HIS A 9 -11.17 -3.42 -19.75
N LEU A 10 -11.82 -3.12 -18.62
CA LEU A 10 -12.02 -4.08 -17.53
C LEU A 10 -12.93 -5.25 -17.94
N ARG A 11 -13.97 -4.99 -18.74
CA ARG A 11 -14.88 -6.03 -19.25
C ARG A 11 -14.19 -6.97 -20.24
N ASP A 12 -13.39 -6.42 -21.14
CA ASP A 12 -12.72 -7.18 -22.20
C ASP A 12 -11.52 -7.97 -21.70
N ALA A 13 -10.87 -7.48 -20.63
CA ALA A 13 -9.78 -8.17 -20.00
C ALA A 13 -10.21 -9.56 -19.50
N ARG A 14 -9.44 -10.58 -19.89
CA ARG A 14 -9.64 -11.98 -19.47
C ARG A 14 -8.77 -12.37 -18.29
N ARG A 15 -7.63 -11.70 -18.11
CA ARG A 15 -6.66 -11.91 -17.03
C ARG A 15 -5.96 -10.58 -16.72
N MET A 16 -6.31 -9.98 -15.60
CA MET A 16 -5.68 -8.74 -15.12
C MET A 16 -4.67 -9.06 -14.03
N LEU A 17 -3.56 -8.32 -14.04
CA LEU A 17 -2.67 -8.20 -12.90
C LEU A 17 -2.90 -6.83 -12.28
N VAL A 18 -3.12 -6.79 -10.97
CA VAL A 18 -3.26 -5.54 -10.22
C VAL A 18 -1.94 -5.28 -9.51
N PHE A 19 -1.31 -4.14 -9.81
CA PHE A 19 -0.11 -3.69 -9.10
C PHE A 19 -0.46 -2.53 -8.17
N THR A 20 -0.20 -2.67 -6.88
CA THR A 20 -0.56 -1.67 -5.86
C THR A 20 0.65 -1.11 -5.13
N GLY A 21 0.45 0.04 -4.51
CA GLY A 21 1.38 0.70 -3.60
C GLY A 21 0.61 1.46 -2.53
N ALA A 22 1.32 2.17 -1.64
CA ALA A 22 0.76 2.67 -0.38
C ALA A 22 -0.51 3.54 -0.53
N GLY A 23 -0.70 4.16 -1.70
CA GLY A 23 -1.89 4.93 -2.03
C GLY A 23 -3.21 4.18 -1.79
N VAL A 24 -3.27 2.86 -2.03
CA VAL A 24 -4.51 2.08 -1.83
C VAL A 24 -4.91 1.96 -0.34
N SER A 25 -3.96 2.15 0.57
CA SER A 25 -4.15 2.04 2.03
C SER A 25 -4.34 3.39 2.72
N THR A 26 -4.24 4.51 2.00
CA THR A 26 -4.45 5.85 2.56
C THR A 26 -5.85 6.03 3.16
N ALA A 27 -6.88 5.51 2.48
CA ALA A 27 -8.25 5.50 2.98
C ALA A 27 -8.47 4.56 4.19
N SER A 28 -7.50 3.68 4.48
CA SER A 28 -7.47 2.84 5.69
C SER A 28 -6.74 3.50 6.87
N GLY A 29 -6.31 4.76 6.73
CA GLY A 29 -5.59 5.50 7.77
C GLY A 29 -4.09 5.24 7.82
N ILE A 30 -3.54 4.52 6.84
CA ILE A 30 -2.10 4.28 6.72
C ILE A 30 -1.51 5.34 5.76
N PRO A 31 -0.58 6.20 6.20
CA PRO A 31 -0.02 7.24 5.34
C PRO A 31 0.78 6.62 4.19
N ASP A 32 0.78 7.29 3.04
CA ASP A 32 1.71 6.96 1.97
C ASP A 32 3.12 7.52 2.26
N PHE A 33 4.06 7.21 1.38
CA PHE A 33 5.44 7.65 1.54
C PHE A 33 5.74 9.01 0.90
N ARG A 34 5.13 9.32 -0.24
CA ARG A 34 5.54 10.43 -1.14
C ARG A 34 4.45 11.48 -1.41
N GLY A 35 3.21 11.25 -0.98
CA GLY A 35 2.11 12.18 -1.18
C GLY A 35 2.22 13.41 -0.27
N PRO A 36 1.24 14.33 -0.35
CA PRO A 36 1.18 15.48 0.55
C PRO A 36 1.18 15.03 2.03
N GLY A 37 2.23 15.41 2.78
CA GLY A 37 2.40 14.97 4.18
C GLY A 37 2.91 13.52 4.36
N GLY A 38 3.32 12.86 3.26
CA GLY A 38 3.85 11.51 3.25
C GLY A 38 5.06 11.33 4.17
N VAL A 39 5.34 10.10 4.57
CA VAL A 39 6.38 9.78 5.57
C VAL A 39 7.74 10.41 5.23
N TRP A 40 8.13 10.42 3.95
CA TRP A 40 9.46 10.90 3.54
C TRP A 40 9.63 12.40 3.48
N SER A 41 8.56 13.18 3.71
CA SER A 41 8.71 14.62 3.96
C SER A 41 9.14 14.92 5.40
N ARG A 42 9.03 13.93 6.30
CA ARG A 42 9.28 14.07 7.75
C ARG A 42 10.46 13.23 8.23
N ARG A 43 10.74 12.09 7.60
CA ARG A 43 11.80 11.16 7.98
C ARG A 43 12.64 10.71 6.79
N THR A 44 13.92 10.45 7.05
CA THR A 44 14.81 9.81 6.07
C THR A 44 14.70 8.29 6.22
N PRO A 45 14.54 7.52 5.12
CA PRO A 45 14.54 6.06 5.21
C PRO A 45 15.86 5.51 5.77
N VAL A 46 15.76 4.61 6.74
CA VAL A 46 16.90 3.77 7.14
C VAL A 46 17.07 2.67 6.09
N TYR A 47 18.19 2.66 5.38
CA TYR A 47 18.50 1.63 4.40
C TYR A 47 19.03 0.36 5.08
N TYR A 48 18.99 -0.75 4.34
CA TYR A 48 19.38 -2.07 4.83
C TYR A 48 20.81 -2.09 5.43
N ASP A 49 21.79 -1.56 4.70
CA ASP A 49 23.18 -1.57 5.15
C ASP A 49 23.38 -0.76 6.44
N ASP A 50 22.68 0.37 6.58
CA ASP A 50 22.73 1.20 7.79
C ASP A 50 22.13 0.45 8.98
N PHE A 51 20.95 -0.16 8.78
CA PHE A 51 20.30 -0.98 9.81
C PHE A 51 21.19 -2.13 10.29
N MET A 52 21.91 -2.78 9.37
CA MET A 52 22.78 -3.91 9.70
C MET A 52 24.05 -3.47 10.44
N ARG A 53 24.52 -2.24 10.25
CA ARG A 53 25.84 -1.78 10.75
C ARG A 53 25.79 -0.83 11.93
N SER A 54 24.67 -0.17 12.20
CA SER A 54 24.56 0.83 13.28
C SER A 54 23.42 0.51 14.23
N GLU A 55 23.69 0.59 15.54
CA GLU A 55 22.67 0.47 16.57
C GLU A 55 21.72 1.67 16.56
N GLU A 56 22.25 2.86 16.36
CA GLU A 56 21.47 4.10 16.24
C GLU A 56 20.48 4.02 15.08
N ALA A 57 20.91 3.49 13.92
CA ALA A 57 20.03 3.26 12.78
C ALA A 57 18.89 2.27 13.09
N ARG A 58 19.15 1.25 13.91
CA ARG A 58 18.09 0.33 14.36
C ARG A 58 17.12 1.00 15.32
N ILE A 59 17.61 1.84 16.22
CA ILE A 59 16.77 2.63 17.15
C ILE A 59 15.85 3.55 16.34
N GLU A 60 16.39 4.32 15.39
CA GLU A 60 15.61 5.20 14.51
C GLU A 60 14.56 4.42 13.69
N HIS A 61 14.95 3.27 13.14
CA HIS A 61 14.01 2.40 12.41
C HIS A 61 12.84 1.96 13.28
N TRP A 62 13.13 1.47 14.50
CA TRP A 62 12.09 0.98 15.41
C TRP A 62 11.24 2.10 15.99
N ASP A 63 11.81 3.28 16.24
CA ASP A 63 11.07 4.47 16.65
C ASP A 63 10.01 4.85 15.60
N TYR A 64 10.41 4.92 14.32
CA TYR A 64 9.48 5.12 13.21
C TYR A 64 8.38 4.04 13.15
N LYS A 65 8.73 2.76 13.35
CA LYS A 65 7.74 1.68 13.36
C LYS A 65 6.74 1.82 14.52
N LEU A 66 7.20 2.28 15.69
CA LEU A 66 6.36 2.52 16.85
C LEU A 66 5.38 3.68 16.62
N GLU A 67 5.80 4.76 15.95
CA GLU A 67 4.90 5.87 15.59
C GLU A 67 3.70 5.40 14.76
N GLY A 68 3.92 4.50 13.80
CA GLY A 68 2.88 3.99 12.92
C GLY A 68 2.05 2.84 13.53
N TRP A 69 2.54 2.20 14.60
CA TRP A 69 2.03 0.90 15.05
C TRP A 69 0.53 0.89 15.36
N ALA A 70 0.03 1.92 16.04
CA ALA A 70 -1.39 2.01 16.39
C ALA A 70 -2.29 2.09 15.15
N ALA A 71 -1.89 2.88 14.14
CA ALA A 71 -2.63 3.03 12.89
C ALA A 71 -2.63 1.71 12.09
N PHE A 72 -1.46 1.08 11.94
CA PHE A 72 -1.34 -0.22 11.26
C PHE A 72 -2.18 -1.30 11.94
N ARG A 73 -2.11 -1.41 13.27
CA ARG A 73 -2.88 -2.43 14.03
C ARG A 73 -4.39 -2.24 13.92
N ALA A 74 -4.86 -1.00 13.82
CA ALA A 74 -6.28 -0.68 13.75
C ALA A 74 -6.84 -0.64 12.31
N ALA A 75 -5.97 -0.60 11.31
CA ALA A 75 -6.36 -0.49 9.92
C ALA A 75 -7.24 -1.67 9.50
N LYS A 76 -8.22 -1.38 8.64
CA LYS A 76 -9.08 -2.37 8.00
C LYS A 76 -9.02 -2.18 6.49
N PRO A 77 -9.31 -3.24 5.71
CA PRO A 77 -9.59 -3.08 4.28
C PRO A 77 -10.62 -1.98 4.04
N ASN A 78 -10.49 -1.32 2.90
CA ASN A 78 -11.37 -0.24 2.46
C ASN A 78 -11.98 -0.62 1.09
N PRO A 79 -12.91 0.18 0.53
CA PRO A 79 -13.60 -0.17 -0.72
C PRO A 79 -12.69 -0.47 -1.91
N ILE A 80 -11.44 0.04 -1.94
CA ILE A 80 -10.47 -0.30 -3.00
C ILE A 80 -10.01 -1.75 -2.86
N HIS A 81 -9.72 -2.20 -1.64
CA HIS A 81 -9.36 -3.59 -1.35
C HIS A 81 -10.51 -4.54 -1.68
N GLU A 82 -11.72 -4.16 -1.27
CA GLU A 82 -12.95 -4.92 -1.55
C GLU A 82 -13.20 -5.03 -3.06
N ALA A 83 -13.04 -3.94 -3.82
CA ALA A 83 -13.22 -3.97 -5.27
C ALA A 83 -12.20 -4.88 -5.99
N ILE A 84 -10.96 -4.98 -5.48
CA ILE A 84 -9.97 -5.92 -6.03
C ILE A 84 -10.40 -7.36 -5.76
N VAL A 85 -10.92 -7.65 -4.57
CA VAL A 85 -11.48 -8.96 -4.21
C VAL A 85 -12.68 -9.30 -5.10
N ASP A 86 -13.60 -8.37 -5.33
CA ASP A 86 -14.75 -8.58 -6.22
C ASP A 86 -14.31 -8.94 -7.65
N LEU A 87 -13.27 -8.28 -8.16
CA LEU A 87 -12.71 -8.57 -9.49
C LEU A 87 -11.97 -9.91 -9.54
N GLU A 88 -11.30 -10.31 -8.46
CA GLU A 88 -10.71 -11.64 -8.33
C GLU A 88 -11.80 -12.73 -8.32
N GLN A 89 -12.84 -12.56 -7.50
CA GLN A 89 -13.96 -13.50 -7.40
C GLN A 89 -14.74 -13.61 -8.72
N ALA A 90 -14.83 -12.52 -9.48
CA ALA A 90 -15.38 -12.52 -10.84
C ALA A 90 -14.49 -13.20 -11.89
N GLY A 91 -13.33 -13.75 -11.50
CA GLY A 91 -12.38 -14.41 -12.40
C GLY A 91 -11.64 -13.45 -13.32
N LYS A 92 -11.61 -12.15 -13.01
CA LYS A 92 -10.99 -11.11 -13.83
C LYS A 92 -9.55 -10.82 -13.43
N VAL A 93 -9.25 -10.84 -12.13
CA VAL A 93 -7.90 -10.66 -11.60
C VAL A 93 -7.24 -12.02 -11.39
N SER A 94 -6.03 -12.19 -11.93
CA SER A 94 -5.25 -13.42 -11.79
C SER A 94 -4.14 -13.32 -10.74
N ALA A 95 -3.72 -12.10 -10.42
CA ALA A 95 -2.72 -11.84 -9.39
C ALA A 95 -2.81 -10.39 -8.90
N VAL A 96 -2.50 -10.21 -7.62
CA VAL A 96 -2.21 -8.91 -7.01
C VAL A 96 -0.74 -8.90 -6.62
N VAL A 97 0.00 -7.91 -7.13
CA VAL A 97 1.39 -7.65 -6.74
C VAL A 97 1.40 -6.33 -5.99
N THR A 98 1.79 -6.37 -4.71
CA THR A 98 1.75 -5.19 -3.84
C THR A 98 3.16 -4.82 -3.40
N GLN A 99 3.41 -3.51 -3.29
CA GLN A 99 4.56 -2.96 -2.58
C GLN A 99 4.27 -2.74 -1.08
N ASN A 100 3.03 -2.93 -0.66
CA ASN A 100 2.59 -2.66 0.71
C ASN A 100 3.01 -3.78 1.66
N ILE A 101 3.14 -3.42 2.94
CA ILE A 101 3.55 -4.31 4.05
C ILE A 101 2.51 -4.30 5.18
N ASP A 102 1.26 -3.95 4.86
CA ASP A 102 0.17 -3.64 5.80
C ASP A 102 -0.84 -4.77 6.02
N GLY A 103 -0.67 -5.93 5.36
CA GLY A 103 -1.52 -7.11 5.46
C GLY A 103 -0.81 -8.29 6.12
#